data_AF-A0A023AZ37-F1
#
_entry.id   AF-A0A023AZ37-F1
#
_cell.length_a   1.000
_cell.length_b   1.000
_cell.length_c   1.000
_cell.angle_alpha   90.00
_cell.angle_beta   90.00
_cell.angle_gamma   90.00
#
_symmetry.space_group_name_H-M   'P 1'
#
loop_
_entity.id
_entity.type
_entity.pdbx_description
1 polymer ?
#
loop_
_entity_poly.entity_id
_entity_poly.type
_entity_poly.pdbx_seq_one_letter_code
_entity_poly.pdbx_strand_id
1 'polypeptide(L)'
;MASGYDLSVSTFSPDGKVFQVEYACKAVGNGALSVAGIFKDGVVLGSENWVLSPLAAPRTRLFKLAAHACAIVTGSLPDGKNLIDHCREECAQYQRVWGVPIPGSILADRVGVYVHGFTAVWSTRPVGASLMIAVHEQRQRQPFVGAGAAVMATTDKAVDQHGILAKEPEQADWCLWLIDPTGAAYKYRGNCQGKGAAGAKTDLENIDMPNMTVRQGVQEFAKLLHKHHEDVRLPIPSSPLAVHEYMLYGLCVNSREKSMVLEMMVLQDGKPARVETSQLAEAEAAAKAWLAEEAA
;
A
#
# COMPACT_ATOMS: atom_id res chain seq x y z
N MET A 1 -10.89 29.64 6.87
CA MET A 1 -10.20 30.20 8.06
C MET A 1 -9.98 29.05 9.05
N ALA A 2 -8.78 28.49 9.07
CA ALA A 2 -8.36 27.42 10.01
C ALA A 2 -7.40 27.97 11.08
N SER A 3 -7.52 29.26 11.41
CA SER A 3 -6.53 29.98 12.20
C SER A 3 -6.64 29.59 13.67
N GLY A 4 -5.77 28.67 14.12
CA GLY A 4 -5.50 28.40 15.55
C GLY A 4 -5.70 26.95 16.01
N TYR A 5 -6.42 26.12 15.25
CA TYR A 5 -6.72 24.72 15.63
C TYR A 5 -5.84 23.70 14.91
N ASP A 6 -4.94 24.15 14.04
CA ASP A 6 -4.10 23.31 13.19
C ASP A 6 -2.68 23.12 13.74
N LEU A 7 -2.34 23.73 14.87
CA LEU A 7 -0.98 23.71 15.43
C LEU A 7 -0.60 22.39 16.11
N SER A 8 -1.58 21.64 16.61
CA SER A 8 -1.32 20.40 17.35
C SER A 8 -2.33 19.30 17.00
N VAL A 9 -1.93 18.04 17.21
CA VAL A 9 -2.82 16.87 17.06
C VAL A 9 -3.85 16.74 18.18
N SER A 10 -3.56 17.35 19.35
CA SER A 10 -4.42 17.33 20.53
C SER A 10 -5.52 18.40 20.52
N THR A 11 -5.50 19.31 19.55
CA THR A 11 -6.49 20.37 19.43
C THR A 11 -7.57 19.97 18.43
N PHE A 12 -8.80 19.79 18.91
CA PHE A 12 -9.96 19.56 18.05
C PHE A 12 -10.47 20.88 17.48
N SER A 13 -10.89 20.85 16.22
CA SER A 13 -11.63 21.94 15.62
C SER A 13 -13.06 22.01 16.20
N PRO A 14 -13.78 23.14 16.02
CA PRO A 14 -15.20 23.23 16.36
C PRO A 14 -16.08 22.16 15.67
N ASP A 15 -15.62 21.65 14.53
CA ASP A 15 -16.28 20.57 13.77
C ASP A 15 -15.88 19.16 14.25
N GLY A 16 -15.08 19.03 15.31
CA GLY A 16 -14.62 17.75 15.85
C GLY A 16 -13.51 17.08 15.05
N LYS A 17 -12.77 17.84 14.22
CA LYS A 17 -11.73 17.32 13.33
C LYS A 17 -10.33 17.62 13.87
N VAL A 18 -9.39 16.72 13.60
CA VAL A 18 -7.97 16.93 13.86
C VAL A 18 -7.28 17.30 12.54
N PHE A 19 -6.99 18.59 12.37
CA PHE A 19 -6.48 19.11 11.09
C PHE A 19 -5.11 18.54 10.70
N GLN A 20 -4.23 18.28 11.67
CA GLN A 20 -2.93 17.65 11.43
C GLN A 20 -3.04 16.27 10.75
N VAL A 21 -4.06 15.50 11.12
CA VAL A 21 -4.33 14.19 10.50
C VAL A 21 -4.91 14.36 9.09
N GLU A 22 -5.82 15.33 8.88
CA GLU A 22 -6.32 15.64 7.53
C GLU A 22 -5.19 16.11 6.60
N TYR A 23 -4.19 16.84 7.11
CA TYR A 23 -3.02 17.25 6.34
C TYR A 23 -2.12 16.07 5.99
N ALA A 24 -1.92 15.13 6.92
CA ALA A 24 -1.21 13.90 6.63
C ALA A 24 -1.93 13.08 5.54
N CYS A 25 -3.26 12.94 5.61
CA CYS A 25 -4.05 12.27 4.57
C CYS A 25 -3.96 13.00 3.22
N LYS A 26 -3.96 14.33 3.20
CA LYS A 26 -3.71 15.11 1.96
C LYS A 26 -2.31 14.88 1.40
N ALA A 27 -1.30 14.74 2.26
CA ALA A 27 0.06 14.40 1.84
C ALA A 27 0.13 12.99 1.22
N VAL A 28 -0.59 12.02 1.77
CA VAL A 28 -0.75 10.69 1.16
C VAL A 28 -1.42 10.78 -0.20
N GLY A 29 -2.51 11.56 -0.31
CA GLY A 29 -3.22 11.76 -1.58
C GLY A 29 -2.40 12.45 -2.66
N ASN A 30 -1.34 13.18 -2.30
CA ASN A 30 -0.37 13.75 -3.23
C ASN A 30 0.84 12.82 -3.51
N GLY A 31 0.92 11.67 -2.84
CA GLY A 31 1.91 10.64 -3.15
C GLY A 31 1.64 10.00 -4.50
N ALA A 32 2.66 9.37 -5.11
CA ALA A 32 2.43 8.65 -6.37
C ALA A 32 1.46 7.47 -6.21
N LEU A 33 0.70 7.18 -7.26
CA LEU A 33 -0.35 6.18 -7.27
C LEU A 33 0.21 4.79 -6.94
N SER A 34 -0.42 4.13 -5.98
CA SER A 34 -0.11 2.80 -5.48
C SER A 34 -1.39 1.97 -5.52
N VAL A 35 -1.28 0.73 -5.98
CA VAL A 35 -2.40 -0.17 -6.23
C VAL A 35 -2.06 -1.52 -5.64
N ALA A 36 -3.05 -2.17 -5.03
CA ALA A 36 -2.92 -3.48 -4.44
C ALA A 36 -4.18 -4.29 -4.70
N GLY A 37 -4.06 -5.59 -4.96
CA GLY A 37 -5.21 -6.47 -5.15
C GLY A 37 -4.90 -7.94 -4.98
N ILE A 38 -5.90 -8.67 -4.48
CA ILE A 38 -5.87 -10.10 -4.24
C ILE A 38 -6.49 -10.82 -5.44
N PHE A 39 -5.65 -11.58 -6.13
CA PHE A 39 -5.99 -12.43 -7.26
C PHE A 39 -6.18 -13.88 -6.82
N LYS A 40 -6.58 -14.74 -7.76
CA LYS A 40 -6.77 -16.18 -7.51
C LYS A 40 -5.53 -16.84 -6.91
N ASP A 41 -4.37 -16.58 -7.50
CA ASP A 41 -3.12 -17.29 -7.20
C ASP A 41 -2.19 -16.51 -6.27
N GLY A 42 -2.57 -15.31 -5.81
CA GLY A 42 -1.68 -14.45 -5.03
C GLY A 42 -2.10 -12.98 -4.94
N VAL A 43 -1.22 -12.15 -4.38
CA VAL A 43 -1.43 -10.69 -4.27
C VAL A 43 -0.45 -9.95 -5.16
N VAL A 44 -0.94 -8.92 -5.87
CA VAL A 44 -0.09 -8.00 -6.63
C VAL A 44 -0.11 -6.64 -5.95
N LEU A 45 1.06 -6.06 -5.75
CA LEU A 45 1.27 -4.68 -5.32
C LEU A 45 2.00 -3.95 -6.45
N GLY A 46 1.51 -2.78 -6.84
CA GLY A 46 2.11 -1.96 -7.89
C GLY A 46 2.15 -0.49 -7.49
N SER A 47 3.24 0.20 -7.83
CA SER A 47 3.34 1.65 -7.70
C SER A 47 3.87 2.23 -8.99
N GLU A 48 3.39 3.41 -9.35
CA GLU A 48 4.15 4.27 -10.24
C GLU A 48 5.28 4.94 -9.45
N ASN A 49 6.43 5.12 -10.09
CA ASN A 49 7.56 5.84 -9.53
C ASN A 49 7.91 7.04 -10.41
N TRP A 50 7.95 8.22 -9.81
CA TRP A 50 8.29 9.45 -10.51
C TRP A 50 9.80 9.64 -10.52
N VAL A 51 10.39 9.46 -11.71
CA VAL A 51 11.79 9.81 -11.95
C VAL A 51 11.87 11.31 -12.22
N LEU A 52 12.52 12.03 -11.30
CA LEU A 52 12.59 13.48 -11.37
C LEU A 52 13.64 13.98 -12.39
N SER A 53 14.72 13.23 -12.53
CA SER A 53 15.81 13.48 -13.47
C SER A 53 16.41 12.16 -13.97
N PRO A 54 17.00 12.11 -15.17
CA PRO A 54 17.63 10.91 -15.71
C PRO A 54 18.77 10.35 -14.84
N LEU A 55 19.39 11.19 -14.00
CA LEU A 55 20.47 10.79 -13.08
C LEU A 55 19.92 10.25 -11.75
N ALA A 56 18.66 10.51 -11.42
CA ALA A 56 18.06 10.04 -10.18
C ALA A 56 17.69 8.56 -10.32
N ALA A 57 18.26 7.73 -9.44
CA ALA A 57 17.81 6.35 -9.32
C ALA A 57 16.34 6.30 -8.86
N PRO A 58 15.52 5.40 -9.43
CA PRO A 58 14.14 5.22 -8.99
C PRO A 58 14.10 4.84 -7.51
N ARG A 59 13.29 5.57 -6.74
CA ARG A 59 13.14 5.35 -5.29
C ARG A 59 12.13 4.24 -5.03
N THR A 60 12.58 3.10 -4.54
CA THR A 60 11.67 1.96 -4.36
C THR A 60 10.64 2.22 -3.26
N ARG A 61 9.37 1.91 -3.54
CA ARG A 61 8.27 2.01 -2.56
C ARG A 61 7.72 0.67 -2.09
N LEU A 62 8.17 -0.39 -2.74
CA LEU A 62 7.83 -1.77 -2.44
C LEU A 62 8.89 -2.42 -1.57
N PHE A 63 8.46 -2.92 -0.42
CA PHE A 63 9.32 -3.49 0.60
C PHE A 63 8.85 -4.89 1.01
N LYS A 64 9.83 -5.79 1.17
CA LYS A 64 9.59 -7.09 1.81
C LYS A 64 9.63 -6.88 3.32
N LEU A 65 8.64 -7.44 4.03
CA LEU A 65 8.56 -7.41 5.48
C LEU A 65 9.14 -8.70 6.07
N ALA A 66 8.59 -9.84 5.65
CA ALA A 66 8.96 -11.17 6.13
C ALA A 66 8.93 -12.17 4.97
N ALA A 67 9.15 -13.45 5.27
CA ALA A 67 9.05 -14.51 4.28
C ALA A 67 7.66 -14.58 3.64
N HIS A 68 6.59 -14.33 4.41
CA HIS A 68 5.18 -14.47 4.01
C HIS A 68 4.45 -13.14 3.79
N ALA A 69 5.14 -12.00 3.94
CA ALA A 69 4.51 -10.68 3.94
C ALA A 69 5.32 -9.62 3.17
N CYS A 70 4.61 -8.76 2.44
CA CYS A 70 5.17 -7.59 1.78
C CYS A 70 4.27 -6.36 1.98
N ALA A 71 4.82 -5.18 1.70
CA ALA A 71 4.06 -3.95 1.81
C ALA A 71 4.49 -2.91 0.79
N ILE A 72 3.56 -2.00 0.52
CA ILE A 72 3.72 -0.84 -0.35
C ILE A 72 3.42 0.42 0.45
N VAL A 73 4.28 1.42 0.29
CA VAL A 73 4.18 2.71 0.97
C VAL A 73 3.67 3.76 0.00
N THR A 74 2.69 4.54 0.45
CA THR A 74 2.18 5.72 -0.27
C THR A 74 2.28 6.97 0.59
N GLY A 75 2.72 8.08 -0.01
CA GLY A 75 2.95 9.35 0.69
C GLY A 75 4.43 9.60 0.99
N SER A 76 4.74 10.06 2.19
CA SER A 76 6.10 10.38 2.64
C SER A 76 6.96 9.12 2.74
N LEU A 77 7.94 8.97 1.84
CA LEU A 77 8.81 7.80 1.81
C LEU A 77 9.68 7.62 3.08
N PRO A 78 10.27 8.67 3.69
CA PRO A 78 11.01 8.52 4.94
C PRO A 78 10.15 7.98 6.09
N ASP A 79 8.91 8.48 6.21
CA ASP A 79 7.96 8.03 7.21
C ASP A 79 7.54 6.58 6.96
N GLY A 80 7.28 6.23 5.70
CA GLY A 80 6.97 4.86 5.33
C GLY A 80 8.12 3.89 5.57
N LYS A 81 9.38 4.30 5.37
CA LYS A 81 10.54 3.44 5.71
C LYS A 81 10.59 3.12 7.21
N ASN A 82 10.32 4.12 8.07
CA ASN A 82 10.21 3.90 9.50
C ASN A 82 9.09 2.89 9.83
N LEU A 83 7.91 3.04 9.21
CA LEU A 83 6.83 2.06 9.37
C LEU A 83 7.23 0.65 8.90
N ILE A 84 7.94 0.53 7.79
CA ILE A 84 8.42 -0.75 7.27
C ILE A 84 9.39 -1.42 8.23
N ASP A 85 10.31 -0.67 8.81
CA ASP A 85 11.27 -1.20 9.78
C ASP A 85 10.56 -1.64 11.07
N HIS A 86 9.60 -0.86 11.55
CA HIS A 86 8.73 -1.27 12.66
C HIS A 86 7.92 -2.55 12.33
N CYS A 87 7.36 -2.65 11.12
CA CYS A 87 6.66 -3.87 10.67
C CYS A 87 7.58 -5.09 10.66
N ARG A 88 8.85 -4.93 10.25
CA ARG A 88 9.85 -6.01 10.25
C ARG A 88 10.19 -6.45 11.66
N GLU A 89 10.35 -5.50 12.57
CA GLU A 89 10.58 -5.78 14.00
C GLU A 89 9.40 -6.55 14.59
N GLU A 90 8.16 -6.13 14.32
CA GLU A 90 6.96 -6.83 14.78
C GLU A 90 6.85 -8.26 14.23
N CYS A 91 7.15 -8.45 12.94
CA CYS A 91 7.20 -9.78 12.33
C CYS A 91 8.25 -10.68 13.01
N ALA A 92 9.47 -10.15 13.21
CA ALA A 92 10.56 -10.88 13.81
C ALA A 92 10.31 -11.19 15.29
N GLN A 93 9.71 -10.24 16.03
CA GLN A 93 9.33 -10.42 17.42
C GLN A 93 8.24 -11.48 17.57
N TYR A 94 7.19 -11.40 16.74
CA TYR A 94 6.12 -12.40 16.76
C TYR A 94 6.67 -13.80 16.51
N GLN A 95 7.50 -13.94 15.47
CA GLN A 95 8.13 -15.22 15.14
C GLN A 95 9.08 -15.71 16.23
N ARG A 96 9.80 -14.83 16.91
CA ARG A 96 10.69 -15.20 18.03
C ARG A 96 9.90 -15.68 19.26
N VAL A 97 8.78 -15.04 19.57
CA VAL A 97 7.98 -15.35 20.76
C VAL A 97 7.15 -16.62 20.55
N TRP A 98 6.52 -16.75 19.38
CA TRP A 98 5.54 -17.80 19.12
C TRP A 98 6.03 -18.90 18.19
N GLY A 99 7.17 -18.71 17.50
CA GLY A 99 7.70 -19.69 16.54
C GLY A 99 6.92 -19.78 15.22
N VAL A 100 5.87 -18.97 15.05
CA VAL A 100 4.94 -19.00 13.91
C VAL A 100 4.99 -17.66 13.18
N PRO A 101 4.82 -17.59 11.84
CA PRO A 101 4.66 -16.33 11.13
C PRO A 101 3.47 -15.52 11.65
N ILE A 102 3.60 -14.19 11.70
CA ILE A 102 2.54 -13.30 12.17
C ILE A 102 1.31 -13.32 11.23
N PRO A 103 0.08 -13.50 11.74
CA PRO A 103 -1.13 -13.37 10.93
C PRO A 103 -1.38 -11.90 10.58
N GLY A 104 -2.01 -11.66 9.43
CA GLY A 104 -2.19 -10.29 8.90
C GLY A 104 -3.03 -9.39 9.79
N SER A 105 -4.04 -9.94 10.48
CA SER A 105 -4.88 -9.18 11.42
C SER A 105 -4.09 -8.62 12.60
N ILE A 106 -3.22 -9.43 13.21
CA ILE A 106 -2.41 -9.01 14.35
C ILE A 106 -1.34 -8.00 13.92
N LEU A 107 -0.71 -8.22 12.75
CA LEU A 107 0.26 -7.27 12.22
C LEU A 107 -0.39 -5.90 11.97
N ALA A 108 -1.56 -5.88 11.33
CA ALA A 108 -2.28 -4.65 11.03
C ALA A 108 -2.71 -3.91 12.29
N ASP A 109 -3.20 -4.62 13.31
CA ASP A 109 -3.60 -4.02 14.59
C ASP A 109 -2.42 -3.39 15.33
N ARG A 110 -1.29 -4.10 15.45
CA ARG A 110 -0.09 -3.58 16.13
C ARG A 110 0.48 -2.34 15.45
N VAL A 111 0.59 -2.38 14.13
CA VAL A 111 1.09 -1.24 13.35
C VAL A 111 0.07 -0.10 13.39
N GLY A 112 -1.23 -0.39 13.40
CA GLY A 112 -2.29 0.60 13.60
C GLY A 112 -2.17 1.33 14.94
N VAL A 113 -1.96 0.59 16.03
CA VAL A 113 -1.71 1.15 17.37
C VAL A 113 -0.45 2.02 17.39
N TYR A 114 0.63 1.56 16.75
CA TYR A 114 1.86 2.35 16.62
C TYR A 114 1.63 3.67 15.89
N VAL A 115 0.94 3.64 14.74
CA VAL A 115 0.59 4.86 13.98
C VAL A 115 -0.35 5.76 14.78
N HIS A 116 -1.32 5.18 15.48
CA HIS A 116 -2.26 5.92 16.32
C HIS A 116 -1.55 6.70 17.43
N GLY A 117 -0.47 6.16 18.00
CA GLY A 117 0.38 6.87 18.97
C GLY A 117 0.84 8.25 18.51
N PHE A 118 1.17 8.41 17.21
CA PHE A 118 1.58 9.69 16.62
C PHE A 118 0.43 10.70 16.44
N THR A 119 -0.82 10.25 16.54
CA THR A 119 -2.01 11.12 16.49
C THR A 119 -2.48 11.55 17.88
N ALA A 120 -2.11 10.80 18.92
CA ALA A 120 -2.51 11.08 20.29
C ALA A 120 -1.51 11.98 21.04
N VAL A 121 -0.23 11.94 20.67
CA VAL A 121 0.84 12.65 21.38
C VAL A 121 1.10 14.03 20.78
N TRP A 122 0.95 15.08 21.60
CA TRP A 122 1.07 16.48 21.17
C TRP A 122 2.43 16.85 20.57
N SER A 123 3.52 16.20 21.02
CA SER A 123 4.89 16.53 20.65
C SER A 123 5.35 15.95 19.32
N THR A 124 4.54 15.08 18.71
CA THR A 124 4.88 14.39 17.46
C THR A 124 3.85 14.71 16.38
N ARG A 125 4.31 14.82 15.14
CA ARG A 125 3.40 14.91 14.00
C ARG A 125 2.85 13.52 13.63
N PRO A 126 1.64 13.44 13.05
CA PRO A 126 1.14 12.20 12.46
C PRO A 126 2.07 11.70 11.33
N VAL A 127 1.98 10.40 11.07
CA VAL A 127 2.73 9.75 10.01
C VAL A 127 2.17 10.22 8.65
N GLY A 128 3.02 10.77 7.78
CA GLY A 128 2.61 11.29 6.48
C GLY A 128 2.52 10.22 5.38
N ALA A 129 2.27 8.97 5.75
CA ALA A 129 2.27 7.82 4.85
C ALA A 129 1.15 6.85 5.21
N SER A 130 0.53 6.26 4.19
CA SER A 130 -0.31 5.06 4.33
C SER A 130 0.50 3.84 3.93
N LEU A 131 0.18 2.71 4.55
CA LEU A 131 0.83 1.44 4.30
C LEU A 131 -0.21 0.41 3.86
N MET A 132 -0.03 -0.21 2.70
CA MET A 132 -0.80 -1.40 2.34
C MET A 132 0.07 -2.65 2.53
N ILE A 133 -0.40 -3.58 3.35
CA ILE A 133 0.31 -4.79 3.74
C ILE A 133 -0.41 -6.00 3.13
N ALA A 134 0.31 -6.77 2.33
CA ALA A 134 -0.13 -8.06 1.83
C ALA A 134 0.51 -9.19 2.64
N VAL A 135 -0.32 -10.11 3.13
CA VAL A 135 0.12 -11.24 3.95
C VAL A 135 -0.47 -12.52 3.38
N HIS A 136 0.38 -13.53 3.26
CA HIS A 136 -0.04 -14.91 3.04
C HIS A 136 -0.21 -15.58 4.39
N GLU A 137 -1.45 -15.87 4.75
CA GLU A 137 -1.79 -16.61 5.94
C GLU A 137 -1.90 -18.09 5.55
N GLN A 138 -0.85 -18.87 5.80
CA GLN A 138 -1.02 -20.32 5.76
C GLN A 138 -2.09 -20.68 6.78
N ARG A 139 -3.17 -21.33 6.35
CA ARG A 139 -4.28 -21.77 7.21
C ARG A 139 -3.77 -22.71 8.30
N GLN A 140 -3.20 -22.14 9.34
CA GLN A 140 -2.89 -22.85 10.56
C GLN A 140 -4.14 -22.74 11.42
N ARG A 141 -4.87 -23.85 11.54
CA ARG A 141 -5.80 -24.07 12.65
C ARG A 141 -5.01 -23.69 13.92
N GLN A 142 -5.26 -22.53 14.50
CA GLN A 142 -4.60 -22.19 15.74
C GLN A 142 -4.99 -23.28 16.74
N PRO A 143 -4.04 -24.00 17.37
CA PRO A 143 -4.38 -24.72 18.58
C PRO A 143 -4.84 -23.63 19.56
N PHE A 144 -6.09 -23.69 19.97
CA PHE A 144 -6.62 -22.79 20.99
C PHE A 144 -5.77 -22.97 22.26
N VAL A 145 -4.79 -22.09 22.47
CA VAL A 145 -4.03 -22.04 23.73
C VAL A 145 -4.83 -21.17 24.69
N GLY A 146 -5.96 -21.71 25.14
CA GLY A 146 -6.51 -21.32 26.42
C GLY A 146 -5.55 -21.81 27.50
N ALA A 147 -5.25 -20.96 28.49
CA ALA A 147 -4.49 -21.34 29.65
C ALA A 147 -5.13 -22.59 30.30
N GLY A 148 -4.48 -23.75 30.12
CA GLY A 148 -4.87 -25.02 30.72
C GLY A 148 -5.82 -25.90 29.89
N ALA A 149 -5.32 -26.54 28.83
CA ALA A 149 -5.58 -27.95 28.51
C ALA A 149 -4.94 -28.31 27.17
N ALA A 150 -4.00 -29.26 27.18
CA ALA A 150 -3.60 -29.96 25.98
C ALA A 150 -4.75 -30.86 25.54
N VAL A 151 -5.38 -30.57 24.39
CA VAL A 151 -6.23 -31.52 23.69
C VAL A 151 -5.71 -31.66 22.27
N MET A 152 -5.18 -32.85 21.98
CA MET A 152 -4.79 -33.33 20.66
C MET A 152 -5.97 -33.24 19.68
N ALA A 153 -5.64 -32.94 18.43
CA ALA A 153 -6.57 -32.79 17.32
C ALA A 153 -7.49 -34.01 17.13
N THR A 154 -8.80 -33.78 17.08
CA THR A 154 -9.78 -34.48 16.20
C THR A 154 -11.16 -33.84 16.40
N THR A 155 -11.62 -33.03 15.45
CA THR A 155 -12.99 -33.05 14.91
C THR A 155 -13.08 -31.95 13.84
N ASP A 156 -13.58 -32.34 12.68
CA ASP A 156 -13.96 -31.44 11.61
C ASP A 156 -15.12 -30.56 12.07
N LYS A 157 -15.06 -29.27 11.68
CA LYS A 157 -16.11 -28.24 11.83
C LYS A 157 -16.23 -27.62 13.23
N ALA A 158 -15.58 -26.46 13.40
CA ALA A 158 -15.95 -25.53 14.47
C ALA A 158 -17.31 -24.93 14.12
N VAL A 159 -18.28 -25.14 15.00
CA VAL A 159 -19.66 -24.63 14.89
C VAL A 159 -19.75 -23.45 15.86
N ASP A 160 -20.33 -22.34 15.41
CA ASP A 160 -20.69 -21.24 16.28
C ASP A 160 -21.85 -21.64 17.21
N GLN A 161 -22.04 -20.88 18.29
CA GLN A 161 -23.03 -21.12 19.35
C GLN A 161 -24.51 -21.20 18.87
N HIS A 162 -24.80 -21.06 17.58
CA HIS A 162 -26.14 -21.10 16.99
C HIS A 162 -26.33 -22.19 15.92
N GLY A 163 -25.36 -23.10 15.75
CA GLY A 163 -25.55 -24.32 14.97
C GLY A 163 -25.64 -24.12 13.45
N ILE A 164 -25.26 -22.95 12.94
CA ILE A 164 -25.24 -22.68 11.50
C ILE A 164 -23.81 -22.94 11.03
N LEU A 165 -23.62 -23.99 10.23
CA LEU A 165 -22.36 -24.22 9.53
C LEU A 165 -22.02 -22.95 8.73
N ALA A 166 -21.09 -22.14 9.24
CA ALA A 166 -20.49 -21.07 8.48
C ALA A 166 -19.81 -21.73 7.28
N LYS A 167 -20.52 -21.73 6.15
CA LYS A 167 -19.98 -22.16 4.87
C LYS A 167 -19.01 -21.06 4.47
N GLU A 168 -17.80 -21.09 5.02
CA GLU A 168 -16.74 -20.16 4.64
C GLU A 168 -16.49 -20.34 3.14
N PRO A 169 -16.49 -19.26 2.35
CA PRO A 169 -16.12 -19.37 0.95
C PRO A 169 -14.70 -19.93 0.90
N GLU A 170 -14.49 -20.84 -0.04
CA GLU A 170 -13.27 -21.61 -0.29
C GLU A 170 -12.12 -20.73 -0.83
N GLN A 171 -12.01 -19.48 -0.40
CA GLN A 171 -11.42 -18.42 -1.20
C GLN A 171 -10.30 -17.67 -0.46
N ALA A 172 -9.07 -18.11 -0.76
CA ALA A 172 -7.78 -17.44 -0.65
C ALA A 172 -7.22 -17.15 0.77
N ASP A 173 -6.12 -17.85 1.08
CA ASP A 173 -5.13 -17.64 2.16
C ASP A 173 -4.40 -16.28 2.10
N TRP A 174 -4.93 -15.30 1.36
CA TRP A 174 -4.31 -14.01 1.09
C TRP A 174 -5.10 -12.90 1.76
N CYS A 175 -4.40 -12.01 2.46
CA CYS A 175 -4.99 -10.85 3.10
C CYS A 175 -4.29 -9.57 2.65
N LEU A 176 -5.08 -8.52 2.41
CA LEU A 176 -4.59 -7.17 2.14
C LEU A 176 -5.17 -6.21 3.18
N TRP A 177 -4.29 -5.51 3.87
CA TRP A 177 -4.62 -4.55 4.92
C TRP A 177 -4.12 -3.16 4.51
N LEU A 178 -4.94 -2.14 4.70
CA LEU A 178 -4.56 -0.74 4.61
C LEU A 178 -4.45 -0.17 6.03
N ILE A 179 -3.38 0.56 6.29
CA ILE A 179 -3.21 1.36 7.50
C ILE A 179 -3.06 2.81 7.06
N ASP A 180 -3.97 3.65 7.54
CA ASP A 180 -4.00 5.09 7.25
C ASP A 180 -3.30 5.93 8.33
N PRO A 181 -2.96 7.20 8.06
CA PRO A 181 -2.31 8.10 9.02
C PRO A 181 -3.03 8.29 10.36
N THR A 182 -4.31 7.91 10.44
CA THR A 182 -5.13 7.91 11.66
C THR A 182 -4.77 6.77 12.62
N GLY A 183 -4.10 5.72 12.12
CA GLY A 183 -3.89 4.45 12.81
C GLY A 183 -5.03 3.45 12.60
N ALA A 184 -6.05 3.80 11.81
CA ALA A 184 -7.11 2.86 11.46
C ALA A 184 -6.58 1.81 10.47
N ALA A 185 -6.90 0.54 10.74
CA ALA A 185 -6.58 -0.60 9.90
C ALA A 185 -7.84 -1.16 9.24
N TYR A 186 -7.81 -1.33 7.92
CA TYR A 186 -8.93 -1.79 7.12
C TYR A 186 -8.52 -2.98 6.25
N LYS A 187 -9.37 -4.01 6.19
CA LYS A 187 -9.16 -5.15 5.29
C LYS A 187 -9.80 -4.88 3.94
N TYR A 188 -9.05 -5.05 2.86
CA TYR A 188 -9.52 -4.85 1.49
C TYR A 188 -9.26 -6.09 0.64
N ARG A 189 -10.01 -6.22 -0.45
CA ARG A 189 -9.69 -7.16 -1.53
C ARG A 189 -8.75 -6.52 -2.55
N GLY A 190 -8.99 -5.26 -2.87
CA GLY A 190 -8.10 -4.41 -3.63
C GLY A 190 -8.31 -2.97 -3.22
N ASN A 191 -7.26 -2.16 -3.30
CA ASN A 191 -7.31 -0.75 -2.97
C ASN A 191 -6.26 0.06 -3.73
N CYS A 192 -6.53 1.34 -3.91
CA CYS A 192 -5.61 2.31 -4.50
C CYS A 192 -5.38 3.48 -3.54
N GLN A 193 -4.15 3.98 -3.48
CA GLN A 193 -3.77 5.14 -2.68
C GLN A 193 -2.88 6.07 -3.49
N GLY A 194 -2.90 7.37 -3.19
CA GLY A 194 -2.10 8.38 -3.88
C GLY A 194 -2.88 9.24 -4.87
N LYS A 195 -2.16 9.94 -5.74
CA LYS A 195 -2.72 10.85 -6.74
C LYS A 195 -3.46 10.05 -7.81
N GLY A 196 -4.66 10.48 -8.20
CA GLY A 196 -5.52 9.72 -9.11
C GLY A 196 -6.23 8.50 -8.48
N ALA A 197 -6.04 8.24 -7.18
CA ALA A 197 -6.61 7.05 -6.52
C ALA A 197 -8.15 6.98 -6.58
N ALA A 198 -8.86 8.11 -6.61
CA ALA A 198 -10.32 8.13 -6.69
C ALA A 198 -10.83 7.52 -8.01
N GLY A 199 -10.25 7.91 -9.15
CA GLY A 199 -10.58 7.33 -10.45
C GLY A 199 -10.09 5.88 -10.56
N ALA A 200 -8.89 5.61 -10.04
CA ALA A 200 -8.32 4.27 -10.03
C ALA A 200 -9.16 3.27 -9.22
N LYS A 201 -9.81 3.69 -8.12
CA LYS A 201 -10.70 2.80 -7.34
C LYS A 201 -11.93 2.38 -8.14
N THR A 202 -12.54 3.31 -8.87
CA THR A 202 -13.70 3.00 -9.73
C THR A 202 -13.33 1.99 -10.81
N ASP A 203 -12.16 2.16 -11.44
CA ASP A 203 -11.69 1.20 -12.45
C ASP A 203 -11.27 -0.14 -11.83
N LEU A 204 -10.72 -0.12 -10.61
CA LEU A 204 -10.34 -1.32 -9.88
C LEU A 204 -11.57 -2.19 -9.55
N GLU A 205 -12.73 -1.59 -9.28
CA GLU A 205 -13.99 -2.32 -9.04
C GLU A 205 -14.49 -3.09 -10.27
N ASN A 206 -14.11 -2.67 -11.48
CA ASN A 206 -14.49 -3.35 -12.73
C ASN A 206 -13.63 -4.59 -13.03
N ILE A 207 -12.50 -4.76 -12.34
CA ILE A 207 -11.58 -5.88 -12.57
C ILE A 207 -12.06 -7.09 -11.77
N ASP A 208 -12.27 -8.23 -12.45
CA ASP A 208 -12.65 -9.49 -11.82
C ASP A 208 -11.45 -10.20 -11.17
N MET A 209 -10.94 -9.62 -10.09
CA MET A 209 -9.81 -10.15 -9.31
C MET A 209 -9.98 -11.62 -8.84
N PRO A 210 -11.16 -12.13 -8.42
CA PRO A 210 -11.29 -13.54 -8.00
C PRO A 210 -10.88 -14.57 -9.03
N ASN A 211 -11.16 -14.31 -10.31
CA ASN A 211 -11.03 -15.30 -11.37
C ASN A 211 -9.74 -15.11 -12.19
N MET A 212 -9.10 -13.94 -12.07
CA MET A 212 -7.87 -13.62 -12.78
C MET A 212 -6.64 -14.19 -12.08
N THR A 213 -5.69 -14.64 -12.91
CA THR A 213 -4.37 -15.05 -12.45
C THR A 213 -3.51 -13.82 -12.13
N VAL A 214 -2.49 -14.00 -11.29
CA VAL A 214 -1.54 -12.93 -10.94
C VAL A 214 -0.85 -12.32 -12.16
N ARG A 215 -0.52 -13.12 -13.19
CA ARG A 215 0.11 -12.62 -14.43
C ARG A 215 -0.81 -11.66 -15.18
N GLN A 216 -2.09 -12.00 -15.27
CA GLN A 216 -3.09 -11.09 -15.85
C GLN A 216 -3.30 -9.87 -14.96
N GLY A 217 -3.28 -10.05 -13.64
CA GLY A 217 -3.34 -8.96 -12.66
C GLY A 217 -2.24 -7.93 -12.82
N VAL A 218 -1.00 -8.36 -13.08
CA VAL A 218 0.14 -7.47 -13.38
C VAL A 218 -0.13 -6.62 -14.63
N GLN A 219 -0.72 -7.20 -15.67
CA GLN A 219 -1.06 -6.47 -16.90
C GLN A 219 -2.19 -5.46 -16.66
N GLU A 220 -3.25 -5.84 -15.95
CA GLU A 220 -4.36 -4.93 -15.63
C GLU A 220 -3.91 -3.79 -14.72
N PHE A 221 -3.05 -4.07 -13.73
CA PHE A 221 -2.50 -3.01 -12.87
C PHE A 221 -1.56 -2.09 -13.63
N ALA A 222 -0.83 -2.58 -14.63
CA ALA A 222 -0.03 -1.73 -15.51
C ALA A 222 -0.93 -0.80 -16.33
N LYS A 223 -2.05 -1.30 -16.88
CA LYS A 223 -3.05 -0.48 -17.58
C LYS A 223 -3.64 0.60 -16.67
N LEU A 224 -4.10 0.20 -15.49
CA LEU A 224 -4.72 1.09 -14.50
C LEU A 224 -3.77 2.20 -14.05
N LEU A 225 -2.50 1.86 -13.78
CA LEU A 225 -1.48 2.84 -13.39
C LEU A 225 -1.16 3.82 -14.53
N HIS A 226 -1.10 3.37 -15.79
CA HIS A 226 -0.87 4.28 -16.91
C HIS A 226 -2.10 5.15 -17.22
N LYS A 227 -3.31 4.60 -17.10
CA LYS A 227 -4.57 5.34 -17.36
C LYS A 227 -4.75 6.51 -16.39
N HIS A 228 -4.44 6.29 -15.11
CA HIS A 228 -4.54 7.30 -14.06
C HIS A 228 -3.22 8.03 -13.78
N HIS A 229 -2.23 7.89 -14.67
CA HIS A 229 -0.99 8.64 -14.55
C HIS A 229 -1.25 10.13 -14.77
N GLU A 230 -1.11 10.92 -13.72
CA GLU A 230 -1.15 12.37 -13.84
C GLU A 230 0.28 12.93 -13.88
N ASP A 231 0.62 13.63 -14.96
CA ASP A 231 1.89 14.36 -15.09
C ASP A 231 2.12 15.24 -13.86
N VAL A 232 3.20 14.95 -13.12
CA VAL A 232 3.70 15.88 -12.10
C VAL A 232 4.43 17.00 -12.80
N ARG A 233 3.67 17.99 -13.29
CA ARG A 233 4.19 19.27 -13.74
C ARG A 233 4.83 19.95 -12.54
N LEU A 234 6.16 20.03 -12.52
CA LEU A 234 6.82 20.98 -11.61
C LEU A 234 6.35 22.36 -12.07
N PRO A 235 5.92 23.25 -11.16
CA PRO A 235 5.54 24.60 -11.53
C PRO A 235 6.76 25.24 -12.21
N ILE A 236 6.63 25.53 -13.50
CA ILE A 236 7.64 26.30 -14.23
C ILE A 236 7.63 27.67 -13.56
N PRO A 237 8.74 28.13 -12.97
CA PRO A 237 8.77 29.47 -12.41
C PRO A 237 8.53 30.48 -13.53
N SER A 238 7.57 31.38 -13.34
CA SER A 238 7.23 32.41 -14.33
C SER A 238 8.29 33.52 -14.42
N SER A 239 9.24 33.56 -13.48
CA SER A 239 10.28 34.60 -13.42
C SER A 239 11.63 34.09 -13.95
N PRO A 240 12.34 34.88 -14.78
CA PRO A 240 13.66 34.52 -15.31
C PRO A 240 14.72 34.24 -14.23
N LEU A 241 14.60 34.87 -13.06
CA LEU A 241 15.52 34.68 -11.92
C LEU A 241 15.40 33.27 -11.31
N ALA A 242 14.19 32.73 -11.23
CA ALA A 242 13.99 31.37 -10.74
C ALA A 242 14.38 30.32 -11.81
N VAL A 243 14.38 30.66 -13.10
CA VAL A 243 14.95 29.78 -14.15
C VAL A 243 16.45 29.57 -13.94
N HIS A 244 17.17 30.58 -13.44
CA HIS A 244 18.61 30.48 -13.18
C HIS A 244 18.94 29.57 -11.99
N GLU A 245 18.06 29.56 -10.98
CA GLU A 245 18.15 28.64 -9.83
C GLU A 245 17.94 27.18 -10.27
N TYR A 246 17.00 26.92 -11.20
CA TYR A 246 16.76 25.58 -11.76
C TYR A 246 17.87 25.09 -12.70
N MET A 247 18.55 25.99 -13.43
CA MET A 247 19.74 25.63 -14.23
C MET A 247 20.93 25.18 -13.36
N LEU A 248 21.10 25.76 -12.17
CA LEU A 248 22.15 25.36 -11.23
C LEU A 248 21.96 23.92 -10.71
N TYR A 249 20.71 23.45 -10.61
CA TYR A 249 20.38 22.08 -10.19
C TYR A 249 20.37 21.04 -11.32
N GLY A 250 20.68 21.42 -12.56
CA GLY A 250 20.65 20.49 -13.70
C GLY A 250 19.26 19.89 -13.96
N LEU A 251 18.19 20.57 -13.52
CA LEU A 251 16.81 20.17 -13.80
C LEU A 251 16.54 20.46 -15.28
N CYS A 252 16.56 19.40 -16.09
CA CYS A 252 16.27 19.49 -17.52
C CYS A 252 14.84 20.01 -17.72
N VAL A 253 14.73 21.30 -18.08
CA VAL A 253 13.46 22.01 -18.35
C VAL A 253 12.72 21.42 -19.56
N ASN A 254 13.37 20.55 -20.34
CA ASN A 254 12.85 19.89 -21.53
C ASN A 254 12.44 18.43 -21.36
N SER A 255 12.45 17.86 -20.14
CA SER A 255 11.92 16.51 -19.91
C SER A 255 10.39 16.55 -19.86
N ARG A 256 9.76 16.84 -21.00
CA ARG A 256 8.30 16.74 -21.20
C ARG A 256 7.77 15.33 -20.99
N GLU A 257 8.65 14.35 -20.96
CA GLU A 257 8.36 12.98 -20.55
C GLU A 257 9.20 12.72 -19.29
N LYS A 258 8.64 12.88 -18.11
CA LYS A 258 9.19 12.18 -16.95
C LYS A 258 8.80 10.73 -17.15
N SER A 259 9.77 9.88 -17.48
CA SER A 259 9.51 8.46 -17.62
C SER A 259 8.96 7.92 -16.30
N MET A 260 7.66 7.64 -16.28
CA MET A 260 7.05 6.83 -15.25
C MET A 260 7.73 5.47 -15.27
N VAL A 261 8.28 5.06 -14.12
CA VAL A 261 8.84 3.71 -13.95
C VAL A 261 7.84 2.92 -13.11
N LEU A 262 7.35 1.81 -13.66
CA LEU A 262 6.52 0.90 -12.89
C LEU A 262 7.37 0.03 -11.98
N GLU A 263 6.95 -0.07 -10.72
CA GLU A 263 7.46 -1.06 -9.79
C GLU A 263 6.31 -1.96 -9.36
N MET A 264 6.49 -3.28 -9.48
CA MET A 264 5.52 -4.26 -8.97
C MET A 264 6.18 -5.36 -8.15
N MET A 265 5.44 -5.84 -7.16
CA MET A 265 5.82 -6.96 -6.31
C MET A 265 4.63 -7.92 -6.24
N VAL A 266 4.94 -9.19 -6.37
CA VAL A 266 3.98 -10.28 -6.32
C VAL A 266 4.25 -11.10 -5.08
N LEU A 267 3.17 -11.52 -4.41
CA LEU A 267 3.20 -12.48 -3.32
C LEU A 267 2.48 -13.74 -3.81
N GLN A 268 3.26 -14.77 -4.14
CA GLN A 268 2.81 -16.10 -4.60
C GLN A 268 3.49 -17.18 -3.76
N ASP A 269 2.79 -18.29 -3.51
CA ASP A 269 3.26 -19.41 -2.67
C ASP A 269 3.87 -18.99 -1.32
N GLY A 270 3.39 -17.89 -0.75
CA GLY A 270 3.91 -17.33 0.50
C GLY A 270 5.31 -16.75 0.41
N LYS A 271 5.79 -16.35 -0.78
CA LYS A 271 7.09 -15.67 -0.98
C LYS A 271 6.90 -14.37 -1.76
N PRO A 272 7.30 -13.21 -1.21
CA PRO A 272 7.27 -11.96 -1.96
C PRO A 272 8.46 -11.88 -2.92
N ALA A 273 8.17 -11.70 -4.19
CA ALA A 273 9.14 -11.52 -5.27
C ALA A 273 8.85 -10.20 -6.01
N ARG A 274 9.92 -9.45 -6.34
CA ARG A 274 9.76 -8.33 -7.27
C ARG A 274 9.57 -8.91 -8.67
N VAL A 275 8.69 -8.28 -9.45
CA VAL A 275 8.47 -8.70 -10.84
C VAL A 275 9.72 -8.37 -11.65
N GLU A 276 10.13 -9.31 -12.51
CA GLU A 276 11.29 -9.16 -13.38
C GLU A 276 11.09 -8.03 -14.38
N THR A 277 12.17 -7.32 -14.73
CA THR A 277 12.10 -6.17 -15.64
C THR A 277 11.56 -6.52 -17.02
N SER A 278 11.78 -7.75 -17.50
CA SER A 278 11.22 -8.23 -18.77
C SER A 278 9.70 -8.32 -18.75
N GLN A 279 9.12 -8.89 -17.69
CA GLN A 279 7.67 -9.02 -17.54
C GLN A 279 6.99 -7.65 -17.33
N LEU A 280 7.68 -6.73 -16.64
CA LEU A 280 7.22 -5.35 -16.52
C LEU A 280 7.20 -4.64 -17.87
N ALA A 281 8.25 -4.79 -18.69
CA ALA A 281 8.31 -4.19 -20.02
C ALA A 281 7.20 -4.71 -20.96
N GLU A 282 6.90 -6.02 -20.90
CA GLU A 282 5.75 -6.60 -21.62
C GLU A 282 4.42 -5.98 -21.17
N ALA A 283 4.22 -5.84 -19.85
CA ALA A 283 3.01 -5.26 -19.30
C ALA A 283 2.87 -3.76 -19.64
N GLU A 284 3.98 -3.03 -19.65
CA GLU A 284 4.05 -1.63 -20.09
C GLU A 284 3.68 -1.47 -21.58
N ALA A 285 4.22 -2.33 -22.44
CA ALA A 285 3.90 -2.30 -23.86
C ALA A 285 2.42 -2.61 -24.11
N ALA A 286 1.87 -3.61 -23.42
CA ALA A 286 0.45 -3.95 -23.48
C ALA A 286 -0.45 -2.82 -22.97
N ALA A 287 -0.05 -2.14 -21.89
CA ALA A 287 -0.78 -0.99 -21.34
C ALA A 287 -0.82 0.19 -22.32
N LYS A 288 0.33 0.50 -22.95
CA LYS A 288 0.43 1.59 -23.94
C LYS A 288 -0.37 1.29 -25.21
N ALA A 289 -0.36 0.04 -25.69
CA ALA A 289 -1.16 -0.38 -26.84
C ALA A 289 -2.67 -0.23 -26.54
N TRP A 290 -3.11 -0.67 -25.35
CA TRP A 290 -4.49 -0.56 -24.93
C TRP A 290 -4.96 0.90 -24.80
N LEU A 291 -4.13 1.79 -24.22
CA LEU A 291 -4.45 3.22 -24.15
C LEU A 291 -4.52 3.89 -25.53
N ALA A 292 -3.70 3.44 -26.48
CA ALA A 292 -3.76 3.94 -27.85
C ALA A 292 -5.05 3.50 -28.58
N GLU A 293 -5.57 2.30 -28.27
CA GLU A 293 -6.86 1.82 -28.78
C GLU A 293 -8.05 2.56 -28.15
N GLU A 294 -8.00 2.86 -26.84
CA GLU A 294 -9.08 3.58 -26.14
C GLU A 294 -9.14 5.07 -26.53
N ALA A 295 -8.02 5.64 -26.99
CA ALA A 295 -7.93 7.03 -27.47
C ALA A 295 -8.32 7.23 -28.95
N ALA A 296 -8.45 6.15 -29.73
CA ALA A 296 -8.79 6.17 -31.16
C ALA A 296 -10.31 6.12 -31.39
#